data_AF-A0A7C4EKN5-F1
#
_entry.id   AF-A0A7C4EKN5-F1
#
_cell.length_a   1.000
_cell.length_b   1.000
_cell.length_c   1.000
_cell.angle_alpha   90.00
_cell.angle_beta   90.00
_cell.angle_gamma   90.00
#
_symmetry.space_group_name_H-M   'P 1'
#
loop_
_entity.id
_entity.type
_entity.pdbx_description
1 polymer ?
#
loop_
_entity_poly.entity_id
_entity_poly.type
_entity_poly.pdbx_seq_one_letter_code
_entity_poly.pdbx_strand_id
1 'polypeptide(L)'
;MELTRRSFLKISTGALLLSSLGLNLEPAKAYAAELRTKGAKETTTICPYCSCSCSIIVSVKDGKVINTEGDPDSPINEGALCPKGASVYQIVG
;
A
#
# COMPACT_ATOMS: atom_id res chain seq x y z
N MET A 1 -8.58 -20.17 -15.84
CA MET A 1 -8.63 -19.84 -17.29
C MET A 1 -8.19 -21.08 -18.04
N GLU A 2 -9.07 -21.70 -18.83
CA GLU A 2 -8.70 -22.90 -19.59
C GLU A 2 -7.83 -22.51 -20.80
N LEU A 3 -6.61 -23.05 -20.86
CA LEU A 3 -5.64 -22.76 -21.90
C LEU A 3 -5.82 -23.73 -23.08
N THR A 4 -6.46 -23.25 -24.15
CA THR A 4 -6.55 -23.98 -25.42
C THR A 4 -5.27 -23.82 -26.27
N ARG A 5 -4.91 -24.82 -27.07
CA ARG A 5 -3.71 -24.82 -27.94
C ARG A 5 -3.61 -23.57 -28.84
N ARG A 6 -4.75 -23.05 -29.32
CA ARG A 6 -4.82 -21.81 -30.10
C ARG A 6 -4.52 -20.56 -29.27
N SER A 7 -4.95 -20.54 -28.01
CA SER A 7 -4.67 -19.45 -27.07
C SER A 7 -3.20 -19.43 -26.66
N PHE A 8 -2.57 -20.61 -26.53
CA PHE A 8 -1.14 -20.72 -26.30
C PHE A 8 -0.30 -20.09 -27.42
N LEU A 9 -0.63 -20.38 -28.68
CA LEU A 9 0.10 -19.82 -29.84
C LEU A 9 -0.04 -18.29 -29.95
N LYS A 10 -1.21 -17.74 -29.59
CA LYS A 10 -1.46 -16.28 -29.56
C LYS A 10 -0.67 -15.56 -28.46
N ILE A 11 -0.59 -16.14 -27.26
CA ILE A 11 0.14 -15.55 -26.13
C ILE A 11 1.65 -15.61 -26.38
N SER A 12 2.16 -16.73 -26.88
CA SER A 12 3.60 -16.91 -27.15
C SER A 12 4.11 -16.00 -28.27
N THR A 13 3.37 -15.86 -29.37
CA THR A 13 3.72 -14.90 -30.44
C THR A 13 3.67 -13.45 -29.95
N GLY A 14 2.64 -13.07 -29.18
CA GLY A 14 2.56 -11.74 -28.57
C GLY A 14 3.69 -11.44 -27.59
N ALA A 15 4.04 -12.40 -26.74
CA ALA A 15 5.12 -12.25 -25.75
C ALA A 15 6.51 -12.09 -26.41
N LEU A 16 6.80 -12.84 -27.48
CA LEU A 16 8.04 -12.72 -28.23
C LEU A 16 8.16 -11.36 -28.92
N LEU A 17 7.07 -10.87 -29.52
CA LEU A 17 7.04 -9.53 -30.13
C LEU A 17 7.26 -8.43 -29.10
N LEU A 18 6.58 -8.50 -27.95
CA LEU A 18 6.75 -7.55 -26.84
C LEU A 18 8.20 -7.54 -26.33
N SER A 19 8.82 -8.72 -26.21
CA SER A 19 10.22 -8.85 -25.79
C SER A 19 11.21 -8.29 -26.83
N SER A 20 10.95 -8.49 -28.13
CA SER A 20 11.81 -7.93 -29.20
C SER A 20 11.74 -6.40 -29.30
N LEU A 21 10.62 -5.81 -28.86
CA LEU A 21 10.40 -4.36 -28.82
C LEU A 21 10.92 -3.71 -27.53
N GLY A 22 11.51 -4.50 -26.62
CA GLY A 22 12.03 -4.00 -25.33
C GLY A 22 10.95 -3.53 -24.36
N LEU A 23 9.69 -3.94 -24.56
CA LEU A 23 8.58 -3.56 -23.68
C LEU A 23 8.60 -4.43 -22.41
N ASN A 24 9.17 -3.88 -21.33
CA ASN A 24 9.14 -4.52 -20.02
C ASN A 24 7.80 -4.21 -19.31
N LEU A 25 7.06 -5.27 -18.97
CA LEU A 25 5.75 -5.19 -18.30
C LEU A 25 5.84 -5.25 -16.75
N GLU A 26 7.02 -5.47 -16.18
CA GLU A 26 7.25 -5.42 -14.73
C GLU A 26 6.85 -4.08 -14.09
N PRO A 27 7.17 -2.90 -14.65
CA PRO A 27 6.74 -1.63 -14.06
C PRO A 27 5.22 -1.46 -14.06
N ALA A 28 4.54 -1.95 -15.10
CA ALA A 28 3.07 -1.93 -15.16
C ALA A 28 2.44 -2.85 -14.09
N LYS A 29 3.04 -4.01 -13.84
CA LYS A 29 2.61 -4.91 -12.76
C LYS A 29 2.88 -4.33 -11.38
N ALA A 30 4.01 -3.64 -11.19
CA ALA A 30 4.35 -2.98 -9.93
C ALA A 30 3.35 -1.86 -9.59
N TYR A 31 2.96 -1.05 -10.58
CA TYR A 31 1.92 -0.03 -10.39
C TYR A 31 0.54 -0.62 -10.12
N ALA A 32 0.23 -1.78 -10.73
CA ALA A 32 -1.02 -2.50 -10.49
C ALA A 32 -1.04 -3.29 -9.16
N ALA A 33 0.07 -3.30 -8.41
CA ALA A 33 0.11 -3.96 -7.11
C ALA A 33 -0.82 -3.23 -6.12
N GLU A 34 -1.57 -4.00 -5.36
CA GLU A 34 -2.51 -3.44 -4.38
C GLU A 34 -1.75 -2.85 -3.19
N LEU A 35 -2.26 -1.73 -2.65
CA LEU A 35 -1.73 -1.13 -1.44
C LEU A 35 -1.85 -2.10 -0.26
N ARG A 36 -0.87 -2.08 0.65
CA ARG A 36 -0.88 -2.90 1.87
C ARG A 36 -2.07 -2.58 2.79
N THR A 37 -2.61 -1.37 2.68
CA THR A 37 -3.78 -0.87 3.41
C THR A 37 -5.11 -1.14 2.69
N LYS A 38 -5.12 -1.83 1.54
CA LYS A 38 -6.36 -2.07 0.79
C LYS A 38 -7.41 -2.82 1.63
N GLY A 39 -8.59 -2.23 1.70
CA GLY A 39 -9.73 -2.73 2.47
C GLY A 39 -9.62 -2.50 3.98
N ALA A 40 -8.67 -1.70 4.45
CA ALA A 40 -8.64 -1.23 5.84
C ALA A 40 -9.61 -0.08 6.04
N LYS A 41 -10.21 0.00 7.23
CA LYS A 41 -10.96 1.14 7.71
C LYS A 41 -9.97 2.16 8.28
N GLU A 42 -10.05 3.40 7.80
CA GLU A 42 -9.24 4.50 8.31
C GLU A 42 -9.98 5.26 9.42
N THR A 43 -9.25 5.71 10.43
CA THR A 43 -9.79 6.56 11.51
C THR A 43 -8.69 7.47 12.02
N THR A 44 -8.98 8.76 12.12
CA THR A 44 -8.03 9.76 12.65
C THR A 44 -8.06 9.79 14.17
N THR A 45 -6.89 9.84 14.80
CA THR A 45 -6.71 9.98 16.25
C THR A 45 -5.41 10.71 16.58
N ILE A 46 -5.14 10.90 17.86
CA ILE A 46 -3.91 11.55 18.34
C ILE A 46 -2.91 10.47 18.77
N CYS A 47 -1.65 10.61 18.37
CA CYS A 47 -0.57 9.74 18.80
C CYS A 47 -0.33 9.86 20.32
N PRO A 48 -0.46 8.76 21.10
CA PRO A 48 -0.32 8.80 22.57
C PRO A 48 1.14 8.71 23.05
N TYR A 49 2.13 8.61 22.16
CA TYR A 49 3.50 8.25 22.53
C TYR A 49 4.24 9.36 23.31
N CYS A 50 4.04 10.62 22.95
CA CYS A 50 4.70 11.76 23.60
C CYS A 50 3.82 13.01 23.59
N SER A 51 4.26 14.07 24.25
CA SER A 51 3.53 15.34 24.41
C SER A 51 3.35 16.17 23.14
N CYS A 52 3.91 15.74 22.00
CA CYS A 52 3.74 16.43 20.72
C CYS A 52 2.31 16.31 20.18
N SER A 53 1.57 15.26 20.57
CA SER A 53 0.18 15.06 20.19
C SER A 53 -0.07 15.16 18.67
N CYS A 54 0.79 14.53 17.87
CA CYS A 54 0.63 14.49 16.42
C CYS A 54 -0.68 13.80 16.02
N SER A 55 -1.39 14.34 15.04
CA SER A 55 -2.56 13.69 14.44
C SER A 55 -2.11 12.55 13.53
N ILE A 56 -2.75 11.40 13.65
CA ILE A 56 -2.43 10.18 12.90
C ILE A 56 -3.69 9.55 12.33
N ILE A 57 -3.54 8.97 11.14
CA ILE A 57 -4.53 8.13 10.48
C ILE A 57 -4.21 6.68 10.82
N VAL A 58 -5.15 5.98 11.44
CA VAL A 58 -5.03 4.59 11.85
C VAL A 58 -5.77 3.71 10.84
N SER A 59 -5.04 2.78 10.21
CA SER A 59 -5.62 1.79 9.31
C SER A 59 -5.93 0.50 10.09
N VAL A 60 -7.20 0.11 10.13
CA VAL A 60 -7.70 -1.08 10.83
C VAL A 60 -8.24 -2.10 9.84
N LYS A 61 -7.76 -3.33 9.89
CA LYS A 61 -8.25 -4.44 9.07
C LYS A 61 -8.48 -5.67 9.93
N ASP A 62 -9.63 -6.32 9.77
CA ASP A 62 -10.03 -7.50 10.55
C ASP A 62 -9.93 -7.28 12.08
N GLY A 63 -10.27 -6.07 12.52
CA GLY A 63 -10.22 -5.66 13.94
C GLY A 63 -8.81 -5.39 14.48
N LYS A 64 -7.76 -5.48 13.65
CA LYS A 64 -6.37 -5.22 14.02
C LYS A 64 -5.85 -3.94 13.38
N VAL A 65 -5.03 -3.20 14.11
CA VAL A 65 -4.32 -2.05 13.56
C VAL A 65 -3.16 -2.57 12.71
N ILE A 66 -3.17 -2.25 11.42
CA ILE A 66 -2.14 -2.72 10.47
C ILE A 66 -1.10 -1.65 10.13
N ASN A 67 -1.45 -0.37 10.29
CA ASN A 67 -0.60 0.75 9.93
C ASN A 67 -1.07 2.03 10.63
N THR A 68 -0.15 2.97 10.82
CA THR A 68 -0.40 4.34 11.29
C THR A 68 0.41 5.33 10.47
N GLU A 69 -0.25 6.33 9.91
CA GLU A 69 0.37 7.39 9.10
C GLU A 69 0.05 8.76 9.69
N GLY A 70 0.82 9.78 9.33
CA GLY A 70 0.54 11.14 9.77
C GLY A 70 -0.64 11.70 8.99
N ASP A 71 -1.49 12.45 9.66
CA ASP A 71 -2.60 13.16 9.03
C ASP A 71 -2.09 14.41 8.29
N PRO A 72 -2.21 14.49 6.94
CA PRO A 72 -1.76 15.64 6.17
C PRO A 72 -2.52 16.93 6.51
N ASP A 73 -3.77 16.83 6.96
CA ASP A 73 -4.62 17.98 7.26
C ASP A 73 -4.35 18.56 8.67
N SER A 74 -3.44 17.93 9.42
CA SER A 74 -3.12 18.32 10.78
C SER A 74 -2.22 19.56 10.84
N PRO A 75 -2.58 20.60 11.60
CA PRO A 75 -1.75 21.79 11.78
C PRO A 75 -0.51 21.53 12.64
N ILE A 76 -0.42 20.37 13.30
CA ILE A 76 0.67 20.04 14.24
C ILE A 76 1.83 19.36 13.50
N ASN A 77 1.51 18.44 12.58
CA ASN A 77 2.50 17.59 11.94
C ASN A 77 2.39 17.52 10.43
N GLU A 78 1.34 18.04 9.80
CA GLU A 78 1.22 18.14 8.33
C GLU A 78 1.58 16.83 7.59
N GLY A 79 1.16 15.69 8.15
CA GLY A 79 1.44 14.35 7.61
C GLY A 79 2.78 13.74 8.05
N ALA A 80 3.67 14.49 8.70
CA ALA A 80 4.94 13.97 9.19
C ALA A 80 4.78 13.14 10.48
N LEU A 81 5.60 12.10 10.63
CA LEU A 81 5.71 11.34 11.87
C LEU A 81 7.16 11.01 12.22
N CYS A 82 7.48 11.06 13.51
CA CYS A 82 8.73 10.52 14.02
C CYS A 82 8.69 8.97 14.02
N PRO A 83 9.85 8.29 14.09
CA PRO A 83 9.91 6.83 14.09
C PRO A 83 9.04 6.17 15.18
N LYS A 84 8.91 6.84 16.34
CA LYS A 84 8.11 6.38 17.48
C LYS A 84 6.60 6.44 17.20
N GLY A 85 6.16 7.46 16.46
CA GLY A 85 4.78 7.61 16.03
C GLY A 85 4.44 6.66 14.89
N ALA A 86 5.36 6.49 13.94
CA ALA A 86 5.18 5.57 12.81
C ALA A 86 5.06 4.10 13.27
N SER A 87 5.72 3.72 14.37
CA SER A 87 5.65 2.35 14.93
C SER A 87 4.64 2.18 16.07
N VAL A 88 3.82 3.20 16.38
CA VAL A 88 2.94 3.16 17.56
C VAL A 88 1.92 2.02 17.50
N TYR A 89 1.50 1.62 16.29
CA TYR A 89 0.59 0.49 16.09
C TYR A 89 1.18 -0.85 16.56
N GLN A 90 2.50 -1.00 16.64
CA GLN A 90 3.14 -2.23 17.11
C GLN A 90 3.02 -2.44 18.62
N ILE A 91 2.61 -1.39 19.35
CA ILE A 91 2.43 -1.43 20.81
C ILE A 91 1.04 -2.01 21.17
N VAL A 92 0.08 -1.88 20.25
CA VAL A 92 -1.30 -2.37 20.42
C VAL A 92 -1.37 -3.79 19.84
N GLY A 93 -1.34 -4.79 20.73
CA GLY A 93 -1.39 -6.23 20.38
C GLY A 93 -2.76 -6.73 19.97
#